data_AF-A0A2P4R4P4-F1
#
_entry.id   AF-A0A2P4R4P4-F1
#
_cell.length_a   1.000
_cell.length_b   1.000
_cell.length_c   1.000
_cell.angle_alpha   90.00
_cell.angle_beta   90.00
_cell.angle_gamma   90.00
#
_symmetry.space_group_name_H-M   'P 1'
#
loop_
_entity.id
_entity.type
_entity.pdbx_description
1 polymer ?
#
loop_
_entity_poly.entity_id
_entity_poly.type
_entity_poly.pdbx_seq_one_letter_code
_entity_poly.pdbx_strand_id
1 'polypeptide(L)'
;MNFFLQGLTMGIAYDAPIGLANLFVINAALTQTRRKSILTTIIIIFFDVTLAFACFFGIGAIMKKFAWLQLIILLVGSLIVIYMGINLLRSQTTDISAGDSELTLLKTITSAFVVIWFNPQAIIDGSMMLGAFQVTLPQSSYPLFIAGVGIASILWFIILDLVVSKFKDKFNAKVLRIINLVCGVIIILYGGKLLFNFITLLIK
;
A
#
# COMPACT_ATOMS: atom_id res chain seq x y z
N MET A 1 -26.90 14.40 -4.32
CA MET A 1 -25.68 13.75 -4.84
C MET A 1 -25.68 12.30 -4.39
N ASN A 2 -25.39 11.33 -5.24
CA ASN A 2 -25.28 9.95 -4.77
C ASN A 2 -23.94 9.81 -4.01
N PHE A 3 -24.00 9.90 -2.68
CA PHE A 3 -22.81 9.89 -1.81
C PHE A 3 -21.93 8.65 -1.99
N PHE A 4 -22.54 7.54 -2.41
CA PHE A 4 -21.81 6.33 -2.81
C PHE A 4 -20.90 6.58 -4.02
N LEU A 5 -21.43 7.19 -5.10
CA LEU A 5 -20.63 7.53 -6.28
C LEU A 5 -19.55 8.56 -5.96
N GLN A 6 -19.84 9.51 -5.08
CA GLN A 6 -18.84 10.47 -4.62
C GLN A 6 -17.68 9.76 -3.90
N GLY A 7 -18.00 8.85 -2.97
CA GLY A 7 -17.02 8.00 -2.30
C GLY A 7 -16.23 7.13 -3.27
N LEU A 8 -16.91 6.53 -4.26
CA LEU A 8 -16.28 5.71 -5.31
C LEU A 8 -15.25 6.52 -6.11
N THR A 9 -15.63 7.71 -6.59
CA THR A 9 -14.71 8.56 -7.35
C THR A 9 -13.52 9.04 -6.52
N MET A 10 -13.75 9.33 -5.24
CA MET A 10 -12.70 9.75 -4.32
C MET A 10 -11.74 8.62 -3.97
N GLY A 11 -12.25 7.41 -3.74
CA GLY A 11 -11.42 6.23 -3.50
C GLY A 11 -10.50 5.94 -4.69
N ILE A 12 -11.03 5.98 -5.92
CA ILE A 12 -10.20 5.81 -7.13
C ILE A 12 -9.13 6.91 -7.20
N ALA A 13 -9.47 8.16 -6.93
CA ALA A 13 -8.51 9.26 -6.93
C ALA A 13 -7.43 9.15 -5.83
N TYR A 14 -7.78 8.53 -4.69
CA TYR A 14 -6.87 8.25 -3.58
C TYR A 14 -5.93 7.07 -3.89
N ASP A 15 -6.43 6.01 -4.52
CA ASP A 15 -5.68 4.77 -4.79
C ASP A 15 -4.88 4.81 -6.10
N ALA A 16 -5.31 5.61 -7.08
CA ALA A 16 -4.70 5.67 -8.41
C ALA A 16 -3.25 6.18 -8.45
N PRO A 17 -2.84 7.19 -7.64
CA PRO A 17 -1.45 7.61 -7.57
C PRO A 17 -0.52 6.44 -7.23
N ILE A 18 0.62 6.35 -7.92
CA ILE A 18 1.55 5.22 -7.73
C ILE A 18 2.19 5.30 -6.33
N GLY A 19 1.67 4.51 -5.40
CA GLY A 19 2.19 4.34 -4.04
C GLY A 19 2.82 2.97 -3.80
N LEU A 20 3.30 2.75 -2.56
CA LEU A 20 3.90 1.49 -2.15
C LEU A 20 2.96 0.29 -2.30
N ALA A 21 1.67 0.45 -1.99
CA ALA A 21 0.67 -0.60 -2.14
C ALA A 21 0.53 -1.05 -3.61
N ASN A 22 0.48 -0.09 -4.54
CA ASN A 22 0.44 -0.36 -5.99
C ASN A 22 1.68 -1.13 -6.44
N LEU A 23 2.89 -0.73 -6.01
CA LEU A 23 4.13 -1.46 -6.32
C LEU A 23 4.12 -2.89 -5.77
N PHE A 24 3.56 -3.09 -4.57
CA PHE A 24 3.49 -4.41 -3.96
C PHE A 24 2.56 -5.35 -4.74
N VAL A 25 1.39 -4.88 -5.17
CA VAL A 25 0.45 -5.64 -6.00
C VAL A 25 1.04 -5.93 -7.38
N ILE A 26 1.65 -4.93 -8.03
CA ILE A 26 2.32 -5.11 -9.33
C ILE A 26 3.42 -6.18 -9.22
N ASN A 27 4.26 -6.09 -8.20
CA ASN A 27 5.33 -7.05 -7.97
C ASN A 27 4.78 -8.46 -7.73
N ALA A 28 3.72 -8.61 -6.94
CA ALA A 28 3.07 -9.90 -6.72
C ALA A 28 2.50 -10.49 -8.03
N ALA A 29 1.86 -9.67 -8.84
CA ALA A 29 1.27 -10.07 -10.13
C ALA A 29 2.32 -10.54 -11.15
N LEU A 30 3.50 -9.91 -11.13
CA LEU A 30 4.59 -10.24 -12.04
C LEU A 30 5.42 -11.45 -11.60
N THR A 31 5.64 -11.61 -10.29
CA THR A 31 6.62 -12.57 -9.76
C THR A 31 6.00 -13.83 -9.18
N GLN A 32 4.73 -13.79 -8.77
CA GLN A 32 4.08 -14.91 -8.08
C GLN A 32 3.10 -15.68 -8.98
N THR A 33 2.66 -16.84 -8.50
CA THR A 33 1.57 -17.58 -9.14
C THR A 33 0.25 -16.82 -8.99
N ARG A 34 -0.69 -17.03 -9.93
CA ARG A 34 -1.97 -16.30 -9.94
C ARG A 34 -2.72 -16.39 -8.61
N ARG A 35 -2.71 -17.56 -7.96
CA ARG A 35 -3.32 -17.75 -6.64
C ARG A 35 -2.68 -16.88 -5.55
N LYS A 36 -1.35 -16.81 -5.52
CA LYS A 36 -0.60 -16.03 -4.52
C LYS A 36 -0.70 -14.52 -4.79
N SER A 37 -0.75 -14.10 -6.05
CA SER A 37 -0.99 -12.69 -6.39
C SER A 37 -2.37 -12.22 -5.95
N ILE A 38 -3.43 -13.02 -6.23
CA ILE A 38 -4.79 -12.71 -5.79
C ILE A 38 -4.85 -12.65 -4.25
N LEU A 39 -4.21 -13.59 -3.56
CA LEU A 39 -4.16 -13.58 -2.09
C LEU A 39 -3.46 -12.33 -1.55
N THR A 40 -2.34 -11.93 -2.16
CA THR A 40 -1.63 -10.68 -1.82
C THR A 40 -2.51 -9.46 -2.05
N THR A 41 -3.22 -9.42 -3.17
CA THR A 41 -4.15 -8.35 -3.54
C THR A 41 -5.30 -8.23 -2.52
N ILE A 42 -5.88 -9.35 -2.08
CA ILE A 42 -6.92 -9.37 -1.03
C ILE A 42 -6.39 -8.82 0.30
N ILE A 43 -5.17 -9.20 0.68
CA ILE A 43 -4.53 -8.71 1.91
C ILE A 43 -4.30 -7.19 1.82
N ILE A 44 -3.83 -6.70 0.67
CA ILE A 44 -3.62 -5.26 0.42
C ILE A 44 -4.95 -4.51 0.50
N ILE A 45 -5.99 -4.99 -0.19
CA ILE A 45 -7.35 -4.41 -0.13
C ILE A 45 -7.85 -4.34 1.32
N PHE A 46 -7.68 -5.41 2.10
CA PHE A 46 -8.12 -5.41 3.49
C PHE A 46 -7.43 -4.31 4.31
N PHE A 47 -6.10 -4.21 4.23
CA PHE A 47 -5.37 -3.19 4.98
C PHE A 47 -5.63 -1.78 4.46
N ASP A 48 -5.82 -1.62 3.15
CA ASP A 48 -6.09 -0.32 2.54
C ASP A 48 -7.49 0.19 2.92
N VAL A 49 -8.51 -0.65 2.81
CA VAL A 49 -9.87 -0.30 3.26
C VAL A 49 -9.89 0.02 4.74
N THR A 50 -9.24 -0.78 5.59
CA THR A 50 -9.18 -0.49 7.04
C THR A 50 -8.46 0.82 7.33
N LEU A 51 -7.40 1.15 6.60
CA LEU A 51 -6.70 2.43 6.70
C LEU A 51 -7.59 3.59 6.23
N ALA A 52 -8.30 3.44 5.11
CA ALA A 52 -9.20 4.45 4.57
C ALA A 52 -10.33 4.77 5.57
N PHE A 53 -10.91 3.75 6.21
CA PHE A 53 -11.85 3.93 7.32
C PHE A 53 -11.21 4.70 8.47
N ALA A 54 -10.01 4.32 8.91
CA ALA A 54 -9.31 5.00 9.99
C ALA A 54 -9.01 6.48 9.66
N CYS A 55 -8.61 6.77 8.42
CA CYS A 55 -8.38 8.11 7.91
C CYS A 55 -9.66 8.94 7.89
N PHE A 56 -10.76 8.36 7.39
CA PHE A 56 -12.07 9.00 7.35
C PHE A 56 -12.62 9.30 8.74
N PHE A 57 -12.34 8.47 9.75
CA PHE A 57 -12.76 8.69 11.14
C PHE A 57 -11.72 9.42 12.01
N GLY A 58 -10.64 9.94 11.41
CA GLY A 58 -9.77 10.93 12.05
C GLY A 58 -8.48 10.40 12.68
N ILE A 59 -7.97 9.24 12.27
CA ILE A 59 -6.67 8.73 12.78
C ILE A 59 -5.51 9.68 12.49
N GLY A 60 -5.56 10.47 11.41
CA GLY A 60 -4.56 11.51 11.14
C GLY A 60 -4.52 12.62 12.19
N ALA A 61 -5.65 12.95 12.83
CA ALA A 61 -5.68 13.89 13.94
C ALA A 61 -5.02 13.32 15.20
N ILE A 62 -5.21 12.01 15.45
CA ILE A 62 -4.54 11.27 16.54
C ILE A 62 -3.03 11.26 16.29
N MET A 63 -2.58 10.95 15.06
CA MET A 63 -1.16 10.99 14.71
C MET A 63 -0.52 12.36 14.93
N LYS A 64 -1.20 13.45 14.54
CA LYS A 64 -0.70 14.82 14.77
C LYS A 64 -0.69 15.21 16.25
N LYS A 65 -1.58 14.65 17.06
CA LYS A 65 -1.67 14.94 18.50
C LYS A 65 -0.58 14.21 19.30
N PHE A 66 -0.24 12.99 18.91
CA PHE A 66 0.73 12.15 19.62
C PHE A 66 2.03 12.01 18.83
N ALA A 67 2.95 12.97 19.00
CA ALA A 67 4.23 13.01 18.29
C ALA A 67 5.07 11.73 18.49
N TRP A 68 5.06 11.13 19.68
CA TRP A 68 5.77 9.87 19.96
C TRP A 68 5.23 8.69 19.13
N LEU A 69 3.92 8.65 18.87
CA LEU A 69 3.29 7.61 18.06
C LEU A 69 3.72 7.75 16.60
N GLN A 70 3.72 8.97 16.09
CA GLN A 70 4.21 9.29 14.75
C GLN A 70 5.69 8.88 14.58
N LEU A 71 6.54 9.14 15.58
CA LEU A 71 7.95 8.76 15.57
C LEU A 71 8.16 7.25 15.54
N ILE A 72 7.43 6.48 16.37
CA ILE A 72 7.51 5.01 16.37
C ILE A 72 7.09 4.45 15.01
N ILE A 73 5.97 4.92 14.45
CA ILE A 73 5.46 4.47 13.16
C ILE A 73 6.47 4.76 12.05
N LEU A 74 7.06 5.96 12.03
CA LEU A 74 8.09 6.35 11.06
C LEU A 74 9.34 5.47 11.16
N LEU A 75 9.84 5.23 12.38
CA LEU A 75 11.05 4.43 12.60
C LEU A 75 10.83 2.97 12.21
N VAL A 76 9.78 2.33 12.72
CA VAL A 76 9.52 0.92 12.45
C VAL A 76 9.13 0.71 10.98
N GLY A 77 8.28 1.59 10.44
CA GLY A 77 7.88 1.57 9.03
C GLY A 77 9.08 1.69 8.09
N SER A 78 9.96 2.67 8.33
CA SER A 78 11.15 2.88 7.48
C SER A 78 12.10 1.68 7.48
N LEU A 79 12.44 1.12 8.65
CA LEU A 79 13.33 -0.03 8.74
C LEU A 79 12.80 -1.25 7.99
N ILE A 80 11.50 -1.55 8.13
CA ILE A 80 10.89 -2.70 7.47
C ILE A 80 10.77 -2.46 5.95
N VAL A 81 10.37 -1.25 5.53
CA VAL A 81 10.28 -0.90 4.10
C VAL A 81 11.64 -1.01 3.42
N ILE A 82 12.71 -0.50 4.06
CA ILE A 82 14.09 -0.67 3.57
C ILE A 82 14.45 -2.15 3.46
N TYR A 83 14.17 -2.94 4.51
CA TYR A 83 14.43 -4.38 4.51
C TYR A 83 13.70 -5.11 3.37
N MET A 84 12.44 -4.78 3.12
CA MET A 84 11.65 -5.34 2.01
C MET A 84 12.24 -4.96 0.66
N GLY A 85 12.62 -3.71 0.47
CA GLY A 85 13.26 -3.25 -0.76
C GLY A 85 14.60 -3.96 -1.01
N ILE A 86 15.42 -4.16 0.04
CA ILE A 86 16.65 -4.96 -0.03
C ILE A 86 16.36 -6.41 -0.41
N ASN A 87 15.32 -7.03 0.15
CA ASN A 87 14.91 -8.38 -0.23
C ASN A 87 14.45 -8.47 -1.68
N LEU A 88 13.77 -7.44 -2.20
CA LEU A 88 13.44 -7.34 -3.63
C LEU A 88 14.70 -7.25 -4.49
N LEU A 89 15.68 -6.43 -4.12
CA LEU A 89 16.96 -6.32 -4.84
C LEU A 89 17.77 -7.61 -4.81
N ARG A 90 17.70 -8.34 -3.70
CA ARG A 90 18.37 -9.64 -3.48
C ARG A 90 17.59 -10.82 -4.08
N SER A 91 16.38 -10.60 -4.60
CA SER A 91 15.65 -11.62 -5.34
C SER A 91 16.41 -11.91 -6.64
N GLN A 92 17.37 -12.82 -6.54
CA GLN A 92 17.89 -13.49 -7.71
C GLN A 92 16.72 -14.31 -8.26
N THR A 93 16.43 -14.14 -9.54
CA THR A 93 15.62 -15.09 -10.32
C THR A 93 16.43 -16.39 -10.47
N THR A 94 16.91 -16.95 -9.36
CA THR A 94 17.62 -18.23 -9.35
C THR A 94 16.55 -19.30 -9.36
N ASP A 95 16.50 -19.97 -10.51
CA ASP A 95 15.97 -21.31 -10.70
C ASP A 95 14.54 -21.55 -10.23
N ILE A 96 13.66 -21.69 -11.22
CA ILE A 96 12.31 -22.30 -11.15
C ILE A 96 12.38 -23.79 -10.68
N SER A 97 13.50 -24.26 -10.11
CA SER A 97 13.75 -25.68 -9.84
C SER A 97 14.45 -26.01 -8.52
N ALA A 98 14.53 -25.10 -7.55
CA ALA A 98 15.02 -25.45 -6.21
C ALA A 98 14.08 -24.95 -5.10
N GLY A 99 13.28 -25.89 -4.57
CA GLY A 99 12.68 -25.91 -3.23
C GLY A 99 12.14 -24.61 -2.62
N ASP A 100 10.82 -24.51 -2.51
CA ASP A 100 10.06 -23.81 -1.47
C ASP A 100 10.82 -22.78 -0.62
N SER A 101 11.07 -21.61 -1.18
CA SER A 101 10.94 -20.39 -0.38
C SER A 101 9.62 -19.72 -0.75
N GLU A 102 8.52 -20.41 -0.43
CA GLU A 102 7.22 -19.75 -0.40
C GLU A 102 7.36 -18.48 0.45
N LEU A 103 7.04 -17.32 -0.12
CA LEU A 103 6.67 -16.17 0.70
C LEU A 103 5.54 -16.63 1.62
N THR A 104 5.90 -16.89 2.86
CA THR A 104 4.97 -17.40 3.88
C THR A 104 3.86 -16.37 4.00
N LEU A 105 2.61 -16.83 4.08
CA LEU A 105 1.44 -15.97 4.21
C LEU A 105 1.64 -14.86 5.27
N LEU A 106 2.28 -15.23 6.39
CA LEU A 106 2.65 -14.31 7.46
C LEU A 106 3.54 -13.15 6.99
N LYS A 107 4.55 -13.40 6.14
CA LYS A 107 5.42 -12.36 5.59
C LYS A 107 4.64 -11.41 4.67
N THR A 108 3.71 -11.92 3.87
CA THR A 108 2.86 -11.08 3.02
C THR A 108 1.94 -10.20 3.85
N ILE A 109 1.31 -10.76 4.89
CA ILE A 109 0.43 -10.03 5.80
C ILE A 109 1.20 -8.93 6.53
N THR A 110 2.34 -9.24 7.15
CA THR A 110 3.14 -8.24 7.88
C THR A 110 3.69 -7.17 6.96
N SER A 111 4.13 -7.55 5.76
CA SER A 111 4.60 -6.60 4.74
C SER A 111 3.51 -5.64 4.30
N ALA A 112 2.32 -6.16 3.96
CA ALA A 112 1.17 -5.36 3.55
C ALA A 112 0.71 -4.42 4.67
N PHE A 113 0.63 -4.93 5.91
CA PHE A 113 0.31 -4.12 7.07
C PHE A 113 1.28 -2.95 7.21
N VAL A 114 2.60 -3.20 7.19
CA VAL A 114 3.61 -2.15 7.33
C VAL A 114 3.55 -1.15 6.17
N VAL A 115 3.46 -1.64 4.94
CA VAL A 115 3.43 -0.81 3.73
C VAL A 115 2.22 0.15 3.72
N ILE A 116 1.11 -0.25 4.34
CA ILE A 116 -0.12 0.54 4.37
C ILE A 116 -0.21 1.33 5.68
N TRP A 117 -0.26 0.64 6.82
CA TRP A 117 -0.46 1.24 8.14
C TRP A 117 0.76 1.97 8.69
N PHE A 118 1.98 1.54 8.35
CA PHE A 118 3.19 2.27 8.76
C PHE A 118 3.70 3.23 7.68
N ASN A 119 2.85 3.54 6.70
CA ASN A 119 3.11 4.59 5.73
C ASN A 119 2.49 5.91 6.22
N PRO A 120 3.26 6.79 6.88
CA PRO A 120 2.75 8.06 7.41
C PRO A 120 2.22 8.96 6.30
N GLN A 121 2.76 8.84 5.07
CA GLN A 121 2.27 9.59 3.93
C GLN A 121 0.85 9.14 3.56
N ALA A 122 0.60 7.82 3.52
CA ALA A 122 -0.74 7.28 3.26
C ALA A 122 -1.74 7.74 4.34
N ILE A 123 -1.33 7.75 5.62
CA ILE A 123 -2.19 8.26 6.70
C ILE A 123 -2.44 9.76 6.54
N ILE A 124 -1.42 10.55 6.21
CA ILE A 124 -1.56 12.00 6.03
C ILE A 124 -2.45 12.32 4.83
N ASP A 125 -2.16 11.75 3.66
CA ASP A 125 -2.88 12.00 2.42
C ASP A 125 -4.32 11.49 2.52
N GLY A 126 -4.50 10.27 3.05
CA GLY A 126 -5.81 9.69 3.32
C GLY A 126 -6.61 10.54 4.31
N SER A 127 -5.99 11.00 5.41
CA SER A 127 -6.69 11.84 6.39
C SER A 127 -7.00 13.25 5.87
N MET A 128 -6.14 13.81 5.01
CA MET A 128 -6.40 15.10 4.37
C MET A 128 -7.53 14.98 3.35
N MET A 129 -7.49 13.98 2.46
CA MET A 129 -8.51 13.80 1.43
C MET A 129 -9.83 13.32 2.04
N LEU A 130 -9.83 12.17 2.72
CA LEU A 130 -11.06 11.56 3.25
C LEU A 130 -11.61 12.35 4.45
N GLY A 131 -10.74 12.87 5.32
CA GLY A 131 -11.15 13.69 6.46
C GLY A 131 -11.70 15.07 6.04
N ALA A 132 -11.15 15.72 5.01
CA ALA A 132 -11.74 16.97 4.50
C ALA A 132 -13.15 16.73 3.94
N PHE A 133 -13.37 15.62 3.24
CA PHE A 133 -14.70 15.25 2.77
C PHE A 133 -15.66 14.95 3.91
N GLN A 134 -15.20 14.25 4.97
CA GLN A 134 -15.99 13.99 6.16
C GLN A 134 -16.61 15.29 6.74
N VAL A 135 -15.84 16.38 6.84
CA VAL A 135 -16.30 17.67 7.38
C VAL A 135 -17.42 18.30 6.53
N THR A 136 -17.41 18.05 5.23
CA THR A 136 -18.39 18.63 4.28
C THR A 136 -19.65 17.77 4.11
N LEU A 137 -19.63 16.53 4.59
CA LEU A 137 -20.70 15.54 4.39
C LEU A 137 -21.68 15.52 5.57
N PRO A 138 -23.00 15.38 5.33
CA PRO A 138 -23.94 15.06 6.41
C PRO A 138 -23.60 13.71 7.04
N GLN A 139 -23.66 13.60 8.37
CA GLN A 139 -23.31 12.34 9.06
C GLN A 139 -24.11 11.12 8.58
N SER A 140 -25.37 11.32 8.19
CA SER A 140 -26.23 10.28 7.61
C SER A 140 -25.71 9.69 6.29
N SER A 141 -24.81 10.40 5.60
CA SER A 141 -24.20 9.97 4.34
C SER A 141 -22.88 9.21 4.49
N TYR A 142 -22.28 9.20 5.68
CA TYR A 142 -20.97 8.57 5.92
C TYR A 142 -20.91 7.10 5.52
N PRO A 143 -21.90 6.23 5.86
CA PRO A 143 -21.83 4.81 5.50
C PRO A 143 -21.81 4.59 3.99
N LEU A 144 -22.61 5.35 3.24
CA LEU A 144 -22.66 5.25 1.78
C LEU A 144 -21.37 5.76 1.14
N PHE A 145 -20.84 6.88 1.64
CA PHE A 145 -19.58 7.43 1.14
C PHE A 145 -18.41 6.47 1.39
N ILE A 146 -18.24 5.98 2.62
CA ILE A 146 -17.10 5.11 2.96
C ILE A 146 -17.23 3.73 2.31
N ALA A 147 -18.45 3.22 2.10
CA ALA A 147 -18.68 2.02 1.30
C ALA A 147 -18.24 2.25 -0.17
N GLY A 148 -18.52 3.42 -0.73
CA GLY A 148 -18.03 3.81 -2.06
C GLY A 148 -16.49 3.78 -2.14
N VAL A 149 -15.81 4.36 -1.14
CA VAL A 149 -14.33 4.32 -1.05
C VAL A 149 -13.82 2.87 -0.95
N GLY A 150 -14.46 2.03 -0.13
CA GLY A 150 -14.07 0.63 -0.01
C GLY A 150 -14.24 -0.16 -1.31
N ILE A 151 -15.34 0.06 -2.04
CA ILE A 151 -15.58 -0.57 -3.35
C ILE A 151 -14.58 -0.06 -4.38
N ALA A 152 -14.20 1.22 -4.33
CA ALA A 152 -13.17 1.77 -5.21
C ALA A 152 -11.83 1.04 -5.04
N SER A 153 -11.38 0.85 -3.79
CA SER A 153 -10.13 0.13 -3.48
C SER A 153 -10.18 -1.32 -3.96
N ILE A 154 -11.30 -2.02 -3.72
CA ILE A 154 -11.52 -3.39 -4.24
C ILE A 154 -11.39 -3.41 -5.76
N LEU A 155 -12.10 -2.53 -6.46
CA LEU A 155 -12.08 -2.49 -7.93
C LEU A 155 -10.69 -2.14 -8.46
N TRP A 156 -10.05 -1.13 -7.88
CA TRP A 156 -8.73 -0.66 -8.31
C TRP A 156 -7.69 -1.76 -8.23
N PHE A 157 -7.50 -2.35 -7.05
CA PHE A 157 -6.45 -3.34 -6.84
C PHE A 157 -6.73 -4.66 -7.58
N ILE A 158 -7.99 -5.08 -7.72
CA ILE A 158 -8.34 -6.25 -8.55
C ILE A 158 -8.04 -5.98 -10.03
N ILE A 159 -8.45 -4.81 -10.56
CA ILE A 159 -8.17 -4.44 -11.96
C ILE A 159 -6.66 -4.38 -12.19
N LEU A 160 -5.91 -3.77 -11.27
CA LEU A 160 -4.45 -3.68 -11.34
C LEU A 160 -3.81 -5.07 -11.39
N ASP A 161 -4.15 -5.96 -10.45
CA ASP A 161 -3.64 -7.34 -10.42
C ASP A 161 -3.99 -8.11 -11.70
N LEU A 162 -5.23 -8.04 -12.17
CA LEU A 162 -5.69 -8.75 -13.37
C LEU A 162 -5.00 -8.24 -14.64
N VAL A 163 -4.87 -6.92 -14.80
CA VAL A 163 -4.20 -6.31 -15.95
C VAL A 163 -2.74 -6.73 -15.96
N VAL A 164 -2.03 -6.54 -14.86
CA VAL A 164 -0.59 -6.87 -14.78
C VAL A 164 -0.37 -8.38 -14.95
N SER A 165 -1.17 -9.21 -14.28
CA SER A 165 -1.10 -10.68 -14.40
C SER A 165 -1.38 -11.16 -15.82
N LYS A 166 -2.30 -10.53 -16.55
CA LYS A 166 -2.62 -10.90 -17.94
C LYS A 166 -1.48 -10.57 -18.91
N PHE A 167 -0.73 -9.51 -18.65
CA PHE A 167 0.40 -9.12 -19.49
C PHE A 167 1.73 -9.72 -19.03
N LYS A 168 1.77 -10.43 -17.89
CA LYS A 168 3.02 -10.94 -17.28
C LYS A 168 3.83 -11.85 -18.21
N ASP A 169 3.16 -12.63 -19.06
CA ASP A 169 3.83 -13.58 -19.99
C ASP A 169 4.58 -12.87 -21.12
N LYS A 170 4.33 -11.58 -21.33
CA LYS A 170 5.12 -10.73 -22.24
C LYS A 170 6.45 -10.29 -21.62
N PHE A 171 6.65 -10.50 -20.32
CA PHE A 171 7.86 -10.09 -19.59
C PHE A 171 8.80 -11.29 -19.45
N ASN A 172 9.95 -11.25 -20.13
CA ASN A 172 11.02 -12.24 -19.96
C ASN A 172 11.66 -12.08 -18.56
N ALA A 173 12.31 -13.12 -18.03
CA ALA A 173 13.03 -13.14 -16.75
C ALA A 173 14.00 -11.96 -16.57
N LYS A 174 14.65 -11.50 -17.65
CA LYS A 174 15.48 -10.27 -17.62
C LYS A 174 14.66 -9.03 -17.28
N VAL A 175 13.46 -8.89 -17.84
CA VAL A 175 12.58 -7.75 -17.59
C VAL A 175 12.00 -7.83 -16.19
N LEU A 176 11.60 -9.02 -15.73
CA LEU A 176 11.16 -9.23 -14.34
C LEU A 176 12.26 -8.87 -13.34
N ARG A 177 13.52 -9.22 -13.63
CA ARG A 177 14.67 -8.82 -12.80
C ARG A 177 14.88 -7.29 -12.78
N ILE A 178 14.72 -6.62 -13.93
CA ILE A 178 14.77 -5.15 -13.99
C ILE A 178 13.63 -4.53 -13.18
N ILE A 179 12.42 -5.09 -13.27
CA ILE A 179 11.27 -4.61 -12.49
C ILE A 179 11.52 -4.80 -10.99
N ASN A 180 11.98 -5.98 -10.55
CA ASN A 180 12.31 -6.22 -9.14
C ASN A 180 13.40 -5.26 -8.65
N LEU A 181 14.39 -4.95 -9.50
CA LEU A 181 15.44 -3.99 -9.19
C LEU A 181 14.88 -2.56 -9.05
N VAL A 182 14.07 -2.11 -10.02
CA VAL A 182 13.46 -0.78 -10.00
C VAL A 182 12.50 -0.64 -8.81
N CYS A 183 11.59 -1.59 -8.60
CA CYS A 183 10.68 -1.62 -7.46
C CYS A 183 11.46 -1.65 -6.14
N GLY A 184 12.48 -2.50 -6.02
CA GLY A 184 13.33 -2.57 -4.84
C GLY A 184 14.03 -1.23 -4.54
N VAL A 185 14.60 -0.58 -5.56
CA VAL A 185 15.22 0.74 -5.42
C VAL A 185 14.19 1.78 -4.98
N ILE A 186 13.03 1.85 -5.62
CA ILE A 186 11.97 2.81 -5.27
C ILE A 186 11.50 2.60 -3.82
N ILE A 187 11.27 1.36 -3.42
CA ILE A 187 10.88 1.00 -2.06
C ILE A 187 11.96 1.40 -1.05
N ILE A 188 13.25 1.15 -1.33
CA ILE A 188 14.36 1.56 -0.45
C ILE A 188 14.44 3.09 -0.36
N LEU A 189 14.37 3.81 -1.48
CA LEU A 189 14.40 5.27 -1.50
C LEU A 189 13.25 5.85 -0.67
N TYR A 190 12.07 5.24 -0.77
CA TYR A 190 10.92 5.62 0.03
C TYR A 190 11.14 5.35 1.52
N GLY A 191 11.63 4.16 1.88
CA GLY A 191 12.01 3.84 3.25
C GLY A 191 13.07 4.79 3.82
N GLY A 192 14.04 5.20 3.00
CA GLY A 192 15.03 6.22 3.33
C GLY A 192 14.41 7.60 3.55
N LYS A 193 13.44 8.01 2.72
CA LYS A 193 12.66 9.24 2.93
C LYS A 193 11.89 9.20 4.25
N LEU A 194 11.27 8.08 4.59
CA LEU A 194 10.58 7.90 5.88
C LEU A 194 11.55 8.03 7.06
N LEU A 195 12.74 7.43 6.95
CA LEU A 195 13.78 7.52 7.97
C LEU A 195 14.34 8.95 8.11
N PHE A 196 14.50 9.67 6.99
CA PHE A 196 14.88 11.08 7.01
C PHE A 196 13.82 11.96 7.69
N ASN A 197 12.54 11.70 7.41
CA ASN A 197 11.43 12.39 8.09
C ASN A 197 11.42 12.08 9.60
N PHE A 198 11.71 10.84 10.00
CA PHE A 198 11.90 10.47 11.42
C PHE A 198 13.00 11.31 12.07
N ILE A 199 14.20 11.34 11.49
CA ILE A 199 15.34 12.09 12.02
C ILE A 199 15.01 13.60 12.14
N THR A 200 14.37 14.16 11.10
CA THR A 200 14.00 15.58 11.09
C THR A 200 12.99 15.92 12.18
N LEU A 201 12.03 15.03 12.44
CA LEU A 201 11.04 15.20 13.51
C LEU A 201 11.61 14.93 14.91
N LEU A 202 12.65 14.13 15.03
CA LEU A 202 13.31 13.84 16.31
C LEU A 202 14.22 14.99 16.79
N ILE A 203 14.76 15.78 15.84
CA ILE A 203 15.67 16.90 16.12
C ILE A 203 14.92 18.23 16.35
N LYS A 204 13.64 18.31 15.95
CA LYS A 204 12.75 19.46 16.21
C LYS A 204 12.07 19.35 17.56
#